data_AF-A0A349VQ44-F1
#
_entry.id   AF-A0A349VQ44-F1
#
_cell.length_a   1.000
_cell.length_b   1.000
_cell.length_c   1.000
_cell.angle_alpha   90.00
_cell.angle_beta   90.00
_cell.angle_gamma   90.00
#
_symmetry.space_group_name_H-M   'P 1'
#
loop_
_entity.id
_entity.type
_entity.pdbx_description
1 polymer ?
#
loop_
_entity_poly.entity_id
_entity_poly.type
_entity_poly.pdbx_seq_one_letter_code
_entity_poly.pdbx_strand_id
1 'polypeptide(L)'
;MSFSKAVVKYRVLILIITFLLLIPSVFGYIGTRVNYDMLDYLPKDMETVIGQDELLKEFGKGAFSFVIVEDMTPLQVSSLKEKIAQVEHVESVIWYDSIFDLSVPM
;
A
#
# COMPACT_ATOMS: atom_id res chain seq x y z
N MET A 1 -23.33 27.47 35.30
CA MET A 1 -23.94 28.50 34.39
C MET A 1 -22.95 29.53 33.82
N SER A 2 -21.71 29.65 34.32
CA SER A 2 -20.73 30.66 33.85
C SER A 2 -20.11 30.32 32.48
N PHE A 3 -19.82 29.04 32.22
CA PHE A 3 -19.20 28.59 30.97
C PHE A 3 -20.05 28.91 29.74
N SER A 4 -21.34 28.57 29.75
CA SER A 4 -22.26 28.86 28.65
C SER A 4 -22.35 30.36 28.33
N LYS A 5 -22.36 31.23 29.36
CA LYS A 5 -22.34 32.69 29.18
C LYS A 5 -21.03 33.17 28.53
N ALA A 6 -19.89 32.58 28.90
CA ALA A 6 -18.60 32.90 28.29
C ALA A 6 -18.54 32.51 26.81
N VAL A 7 -19.02 31.31 26.45
CA VAL A 7 -19.09 30.86 25.05
C VAL A 7 -19.94 31.81 24.20
N VAL A 8 -21.11 32.22 24.68
CA VAL A 8 -21.99 33.16 23.95
C VAL A 8 -21.35 34.55 23.81
N LYS A 9 -20.64 35.01 24.85
CA LYS A 9 -19.94 36.31 24.86
C LYS A 9 -18.78 36.34 23.85
N TYR A 10 -18.00 35.27 23.75
CA TYR A 10 -16.80 35.20 22.90
C TYR A 10 -17.01 34.48 21.55
N ARG A 11 -18.26 34.22 21.15
CA ARG A 11 -18.60 33.43 19.95
C ARG A 11 -17.85 33.84 18.68
N VAL A 12 -17.65 35.15 18.46
CA VAL A 12 -16.95 35.67 17.27
C VAL A 12 -15.47 35.33 17.33
N LEU A 13 -14.83 35.50 18.50
CA LEU A 13 -13.43 35.15 18.71
C LEU A 13 -13.20 33.64 18.53
N ILE A 14 -14.09 32.81 19.07
CA ILE A 14 -14.06 31.36 18.92
C ILE A 14 -14.13 30.98 17.44
N LEU A 15 -15.07 31.56 16.67
CA LEU A 15 -15.19 31.28 15.24
C LEU A 15 -13.94 31.68 14.47
N ILE A 16 -13.37 32.86 14.74
CA ILE A 16 -12.13 33.31 14.10
C ILE A 16 -10.99 32.33 14.36
N ILE A 17 -10.81 31.92 15.62
CA ILE A 17 -9.77 30.94 15.99
C ILE A 17 -10.01 29.60 15.30
N THR A 18 -11.26 29.12 15.25
CA THR A 18 -11.60 27.89 14.54
C THR A 18 -11.25 27.98 13.06
N PHE A 19 -11.59 29.07 12.37
CA PHE A 19 -11.23 29.27 10.96
C PHE A 19 -9.71 29.35 10.77
N LEU A 20 -8.99 29.99 11.67
CA LEU A 20 -7.53 30.01 11.65
C LEU A 20 -6.94 28.61 11.83
N LEU A 21 -7.51 27.78 12.72
CA LEU A 21 -7.07 26.41 12.95
C LEU A 21 -7.46 25.44 11.83
N LEU A 22 -8.50 25.75 11.03
CA LEU A 22 -8.83 24.97 9.84
C LEU A 22 -7.71 24.99 8.80
N ILE A 23 -7.00 26.11 8.66
CA ILE A 23 -5.91 26.25 7.69
C ILE A 23 -4.81 25.19 7.89
N PRO A 24 -4.14 25.10 9.06
CA PRO A 24 -3.14 24.05 9.30
C PRO A 24 -3.75 22.65 9.34
N SER A 25 -5.02 22.51 9.75
CA SER A 25 -5.71 21.20 9.74
C SER A 25 -5.88 20.66 8.31
N VAL A 26 -6.17 21.52 7.33
CA VAL A 26 -6.26 21.12 5.91
C VAL A 26 -4.90 20.68 5.40
N PHE A 27 -3.82 21.40 5.72
CA PHE A 27 -2.47 20.96 5.35
C PHE A 27 -2.09 19.64 6.01
N GLY A 28 -2.46 19.44 7.28
CA GLY A 28 -2.30 18.17 7.97
C GLY A 28 -3.09 17.04 7.32
N TYR A 29 -4.35 17.29 6.95
CA TYR A 29 -5.20 16.32 6.26
C TYR A 29 -4.61 15.89 4.92
N ILE A 30 -4.18 16.84 4.09
CA ILE A 30 -3.56 16.56 2.77
C ILE A 30 -2.23 15.81 2.95
N GLY A 31 -1.48 16.11 4.00
CA GLY A 31 -0.21 15.45 4.30
C GLY A 31 -0.33 14.07 4.96
N THR A 32 -1.52 13.69 5.43
CA THR A 32 -1.73 12.42 6.13
C THR A 32 -1.84 11.29 5.11
N ARG A 33 -0.91 10.34 5.17
CA ARG A 33 -0.93 9.14 4.32
C ARG A 33 -1.83 8.08 4.91
N VAL A 34 -2.52 7.34 4.05
CA VAL A 34 -3.26 6.14 4.45
C VAL A 34 -2.31 4.96 4.41
N ASN A 35 -2.26 4.19 5.51
CA ASN A 35 -1.49 2.96 5.57
C ASN A 35 -2.34 1.78 5.10
N TYR A 36 -1.90 1.11 4.02
CA TYR A 36 -2.57 -0.04 3.42
C TYR A 36 -1.92 -1.38 3.80
N ASP A 37 -0.78 -1.36 4.50
CA ASP A 37 -0.14 -2.58 4.96
C ASP A 37 -0.83 -3.08 6.23
N MET A 38 -1.48 -4.25 6.15
CA MET A 38 -2.13 -4.84 7.31
C MET A 38 -1.12 -5.38 8.33
N LEU A 39 0.09 -5.71 7.90
CA LEU A 39 1.13 -6.31 8.73
C LEU A 39 1.72 -5.27 9.69
N ASP A 40 1.67 -3.98 9.35
CA ASP A 40 2.02 -2.86 10.24
C ASP A 40 1.14 -2.79 11.51
N TYR A 41 -0.06 -3.37 11.47
CA TYR A 41 -0.94 -3.43 12.65
C TYR A 41 -0.70 -4.67 13.53
N LEU A 42 0.14 -5.61 13.08
CA LEU A 42 0.44 -6.82 13.83
C LEU A 42 1.57 -6.60 14.84
N PRO A 43 1.59 -7.36 15.96
CA PRO A 43 2.71 -7.36 16.89
C PRO A 43 4.03 -7.73 16.21
N LYS A 44 5.08 -6.93 16.45
CA LYS A 44 6.41 -7.08 15.83
C LYS A 44 7.13 -8.37 16.22
N ASP A 45 6.70 -9.02 17.30
CA ASP A 45 7.23 -10.28 17.82
C ASP A 45 6.57 -11.52 17.19
N MET A 46 5.60 -11.35 16.29
CA MET A 46 5.04 -12.46 15.53
C MET A 46 6.08 -13.01 14.54
N GLU A 47 6.20 -14.34 14.49
CA GLU A 47 7.10 -15.04 13.55
C GLU A 47 6.86 -14.62 12.09
N THR A 48 5.62 -14.36 11.70
CA THR A 48 5.26 -13.91 10.34
C THR A 48 5.86 -12.56 9.99
N VAL A 49 5.85 -11.60 10.93
CA VAL A 49 6.40 -10.25 10.72
C VAL A 49 7.93 -10.32 10.60
N ILE A 50 8.56 -11.10 11.48
CA ILE A 50 10.01 -11.32 11.46
C ILE A 50 10.44 -11.99 10.14
N GLY A 51 9.72 -13.03 9.71
CA GLY A 51 10.03 -13.74 8.46
C GLY A 51 9.89 -12.85 7.22
N GLN A 52 8.85 -12.01 7.17
CA GLN A 52 8.67 -11.04 6.08
C GLN A 52 9.81 -10.01 6.06
N ASP A 53 10.19 -9.46 7.21
CA ASP A 53 11.24 -8.45 7.31
C ASP A 53 12.60 -8.97 6.83
N GLU A 54 12.98 -10.20 7.22
CA GLU A 54 14.22 -10.81 6.75
C GLU A 54 14.16 -11.10 5.23
N LEU A 55 13.03 -11.57 4.69
CA LEU A 55 12.86 -11.77 3.25
C LEU A 55 12.96 -10.45 2.46
N LEU A 56 12.38 -9.37 2.98
CA LEU A 56 12.47 -8.04 2.39
C LEU A 56 13.91 -7.52 2.42
N LYS A 57 14.62 -7.73 3.53
CA LYS A 57 15.99 -7.25 3.73
C LYS A 57 17.02 -8.01 2.90
N GLU A 58 16.93 -9.34 2.82
CA GLU A 58 17.90 -10.16 2.10
C GLU A 58 17.61 -10.22 0.59
N PHE A 59 16.33 -10.28 0.21
CA PHE A 59 15.95 -10.55 -1.18
C PHE A 59 15.20 -9.39 -1.85
N GLY A 60 14.86 -8.32 -1.13
CA GLY A 60 14.01 -7.24 -1.65
C GLY A 60 12.55 -7.68 -1.87
N LYS A 61 12.12 -8.80 -1.27
CA LYS A 61 10.82 -9.42 -1.54
C LYS A 61 9.98 -9.49 -0.27
N GLY A 62 9.05 -8.54 -0.12
CA GLY A 62 8.12 -8.51 1.01
C GLY A 62 6.80 -9.27 0.78
N ALA A 63 6.46 -9.58 -0.48
CA ALA A 63 5.23 -10.28 -0.83
C ALA A 63 5.36 -10.97 -2.20
N PHE A 64 4.55 -11.99 -2.42
CA PHE A 64 4.37 -12.64 -3.72
C PHE A 64 2.89 -12.65 -4.08
N SER A 65 2.60 -12.49 -5.37
CA SER A 65 1.24 -12.54 -5.92
C SER A 65 1.16 -13.67 -6.93
N PHE A 66 0.07 -14.44 -6.86
CA PHE A 66 -0.26 -15.42 -7.89
C PHE A 66 -1.29 -14.85 -8.85
N VAL A 67 -0.99 -14.92 -10.14
CA VAL A 67 -1.92 -14.55 -11.21
C VAL A 67 -2.33 -15.83 -11.92
N ILE A 68 -3.61 -16.19 -11.78
CA ILE A 68 -4.20 -17.35 -12.44
C ILE A 68 -4.98 -16.84 -13.65
N VAL A 69 -4.74 -17.43 -14.81
CA VAL A 69 -5.38 -17.06 -16.07
C VAL A 69 -6.11 -18.25 -16.65
N GLU A 70 -7.28 -18.01 -17.23
CA GLU A 70 -8.09 -19.02 -17.90
C GLU A 70 -8.08 -18.76 -19.42
N ASP A 71 -8.16 -19.82 -20.21
CA ASP A 71 -8.28 -19.78 -21.68
C ASP A 71 -7.19 -18.98 -22.42
N MET A 72 -5.98 -18.90 -21.86
CA MET A 72 -4.81 -18.28 -22.50
C MET A 72 -3.81 -19.34 -22.98
N THR A 73 -3.33 -19.19 -24.21
CA THR A 73 -2.23 -19.99 -24.74
C THR A 73 -0.91 -19.66 -24.04
N PRO A 74 0.08 -20.58 -23.98
CA PRO A 74 1.38 -20.31 -23.35
C PRO A 74 2.09 -19.05 -23.86
N LEU A 75 1.95 -18.75 -25.16
CA LEU A 75 2.50 -17.54 -25.78
C LEU A 75 1.82 -16.26 -25.26
N GLN A 76 0.50 -16.30 -25.04
CA GLN A 76 -0.24 -15.17 -24.47
C GLN A 76 0.13 -14.95 -22.99
N VAL A 77 0.34 -16.03 -22.23
CA VAL A 77 0.80 -15.96 -20.83
C VAL A 77 2.21 -15.36 -20.75
N SER A 78 3.13 -15.79 -21.62
CA SER A 78 4.48 -15.21 -21.74
C SER A 78 4.41 -13.71 -22.07
N SER A 79 3.57 -13.33 -23.03
CA SER A 79 3.35 -11.92 -23.37
C SER A 79 2.75 -11.10 -22.21
N LEU A 80 1.89 -11.72 -21.38
CA LEU A 80 1.33 -11.09 -20.18
C LEU A 80 2.40 -10.92 -19.09
N LYS A 81 3.23 -11.94 -18.86
CA LYS A 81 4.36 -11.89 -17.94
C LYS A 81 5.28 -10.71 -18.25
N GLU A 82 5.65 -10.51 -19.52
CA GLU A 82 6.47 -9.36 -19.94
C GLU A 82 5.82 -8.01 -19.63
N LYS A 83 4.49 -7.90 -19.83
CA LYS A 83 3.74 -6.69 -19.46
C LYS A 83 3.74 -6.44 -17.96
N ILE A 84 3.58 -7.49 -17.14
CA ILE A 84 3.58 -7.36 -15.68
C ILE A 84 4.98 -6.99 -15.17
N ALA A 85 6.04 -7.54 -15.78
CA ALA A 85 7.42 -7.23 -15.43
C ALA A 85 7.81 -5.76 -15.67
N GLN A 86 7.07 -5.04 -16.52
CA GLN A 86 7.26 -3.61 -16.78
C GLN A 86 6.52 -2.68 -15.80
N VAL A 87 5.69 -3.23 -14.91
CA VAL A 87 4.96 -2.43 -13.92
C VAL A 87 5.93 -1.91 -12.87
N GLU A 88 5.83 -0.61 -12.56
CA GLU A 88 6.66 0.04 -11.53
C GLU A 88 6.52 -0.71 -10.20
N HIS A 89 7.64 -1.05 -9.56
CA HIS A 89 7.75 -1.83 -8.30
C HIS A 89 7.53 -3.35 -8.42
N VAL A 90 7.41 -3.92 -9.62
CA VAL A 90 7.49 -5.38 -9.81
C VAL A 90 8.94 -5.81 -9.95
N GLU A 91 9.48 -6.49 -8.94
CA GLU A 91 10.87 -6.97 -8.96
C GLU A 91 11.09 -8.14 -9.92
N SER A 92 10.17 -9.11 -9.94
CA SER A 92 10.31 -10.31 -10.78
C SER A 92 8.96 -10.97 -11.06
N VAL A 93 8.78 -11.48 -12.28
CA VAL A 93 7.64 -12.33 -12.66
C VAL A 93 8.18 -13.66 -13.18
N ILE A 94 7.74 -14.76 -12.58
CA ILE A 94 8.22 -16.11 -12.91
C ILE A 94 7.09 -16.92 -13.55
N TRP A 95 7.40 -17.56 -14.67
CA TRP A 95 6.53 -18.49 -15.40
C TRP A 95 7.40 -19.62 -16.00
N TYR A 96 6.79 -20.67 -16.54
CA TYR A 96 7.46 -21.80 -17.20
C TYR A 96 8.53 -21.35 -18.21
N ASP A 97 8.23 -20.31 -19.01
CA ASP A 97 9.15 -19.74 -20.01
C ASP A 97 10.43 -19.11 -19.42
N SER A 98 10.49 -18.97 -18.10
CA SER A 98 11.66 -18.47 -17.37
C SER A 98 12.69 -19.58 -17.12
N ILE A 99 12.30 -20.84 -17.31
CA ILE A 99 13.14 -22.03 -17.09
C ILE A 99 13.33 -22.83 -18.39
N PHE A 100 12.26 -23.01 -19.16
CA PHE A 100 12.28 -23.78 -20.41
C PHE A 100 11.64 -23.01 -21.55
N ASP A 101 12.11 -23.22 -22.77
CA ASP A 101 11.48 -22.62 -23.96
C ASP A 101 10.05 -23.15 -24.14
N LEU A 102 9.15 -22.31 -24.65
CA LEU A 102 7.74 -22.65 -24.88
C LEU A 102 7.55 -23.78 -25.92
N SER A 103 8.57 -24.10 -26.71
CA SER A 103 8.57 -25.26 -27.60
C SER A 103 8.68 -26.60 -26.86
N VAL A 104 9.13 -26.60 -25.61
CA VAL A 104 9.16 -27.80 -24.77
C VAL A 104 7.76 -28.05 -24.22
N PRO A 105 7.13 -29.20 -24.50
CA PRO A 105 5.79 -29.52 -24.00
C PRO A 105 5.72 -29.44 -22.47
N MET A 106 4.63 -28.83 -21.96
CA MET A 106 4.23 -28.84 -20.55
C MET A 106 3.30 -30.02 -20.26
#